data_AF-A0A934ZE30-F1
#
_entry.id   AF-A0A934ZE30-F1
#
_cell.length_a   1.000
_cell.length_b   1.000
_cell.length_c   1.000
_cell.angle_alpha   90.00
_cell.angle_beta   90.00
_cell.angle_gamma   90.00
#
_symmetry.space_group_name_H-M   'P 1'
#
loop_
_entity.id
_entity.type
_entity.pdbx_description
1 polymer ?
#
loop_
_entity_poly.entity_id
_entity_poly.type
_entity_poly.pdbx_seq_one_letter_code
_entity_poly.pdbx_strand_id
1 'polypeptide(L)'
;MTTPAASVEAPAPPRSSKPHEFIPVEAPSAEQRRSRSATFAGAGEKRSRYHLPERLDSSSPVGYRTRVSLTRAEAETMLSVLALPRPTGFVPGPTPAESELFEECSLGVMTARQSTNFRGHRDVLLGPDDSARAAALLRRIGTSGVPVLDGAAYTHVVLARPYRTAFTLLLTFVGHRALSSLATVPMRAWAKRFRHADDIPTIGHLTELHLGVLADAMERAAVVASAGRRRAQVFLRPMDAPADPEALRELEALAGLGAKERALGWRIGLVAQVGYATTGERVAMEPSSARRIGAALLALRSERIQPGVNAEESAPAPYQERQAMDVSDALTEQAGRAAYNAFAHFTGVDRDRARELLLLERIDVLTPGGKDRLRAVRTQLAEVTDRVVKEIPLWADLPTGRALSRNAARGRKAFALAGQRIYVGGLSRRDVEASGLPFDFAVRAFGAAAARSALVAELSGTTEIPAGCDLLAGVCLMAGPVNQNDIGKQFHGASDLLAEAHPDRDPTSLLVWTLKAKTVADPIGNEQQLLDASRKGALVDLRPGPHEVVSLRRGAQLTPMRSRDGRLNAERAFGDVGNFVSAPDGREIAGNRGSAWPSSWSQEVSW
;
A
#
# COMPACT_ATOMS: atom_id res chain seq x y z
N MET A 1 13.56 31.06 53.10
CA MET A 1 14.18 30.76 51.79
C MET A 1 13.54 29.50 51.25
N THR A 2 12.53 29.66 50.40
CA THR A 2 11.81 28.56 49.75
C THR A 2 12.22 28.53 48.28
N THR A 3 12.84 27.44 47.86
CA THR A 3 13.30 27.17 46.50
C THR A 3 12.08 27.08 45.56
N PRO A 4 12.08 27.73 44.38
CA PRO A 4 10.97 27.59 43.44
C PRO A 4 10.99 26.18 42.83
N ALA A 5 9.80 25.57 42.75
CA ALA A 5 9.59 24.31 42.07
C ALA A 5 10.02 24.43 40.59
N ALA A 6 10.83 23.47 40.13
CA ALA A 6 11.23 23.37 38.74
C ALA A 6 9.98 23.27 37.86
N SER A 7 9.82 24.26 36.97
CA SER A 7 8.86 24.20 35.88
C SER A 7 9.17 22.95 35.06
N VAL A 8 8.22 22.02 35.01
CA VAL A 8 8.23 20.93 34.05
C VAL A 8 8.17 21.60 32.67
N GLU A 9 9.31 21.66 31.99
CA GLU A 9 9.37 22.09 30.59
C GLU A 9 8.39 21.22 29.80
N ALA A 10 7.47 21.89 29.10
CA ALA A 10 6.63 21.23 28.11
C ALA A 10 7.55 20.51 27.11
N PRO A 11 7.25 19.27 26.72
CA PRO A 11 8.06 18.55 25.73
C PRO A 11 8.19 19.40 24.47
N ALA A 12 9.42 19.52 23.98
CA ALA A 12 9.74 20.27 22.76
C ALA A 12 8.78 19.89 21.60
N PRO A 13 8.41 20.85 20.73
CA PRO A 13 7.52 20.58 19.60
C PRO A 13 8.06 19.40 18.77
N PRO A 14 7.19 18.57 18.17
CA PRO A 14 7.60 17.36 17.49
C PRO A 14 8.64 17.68 16.41
N ARG A 15 9.76 16.96 16.49
CA ARG A 15 10.92 17.02 15.59
C ARG A 15 10.45 17.15 14.13
N SER A 16 10.61 18.33 13.55
CA SER A 16 9.87 18.74 12.35
C SER A 16 10.24 17.89 11.12
N SER A 17 9.24 17.24 10.52
CA SER A 17 9.34 16.74 9.15
C SER A 17 9.83 17.85 8.22
N LYS A 18 10.87 17.58 7.43
CA LYS A 18 11.36 18.59 6.47
C LYS A 18 10.32 18.77 5.37
N PRO A 19 9.98 20.00 4.95
CA PRO A 19 9.03 20.22 3.88
C PRO A 19 9.52 19.60 2.56
N HIS A 20 8.55 19.28 1.70
CA HIS A 20 8.76 18.75 0.35
C HIS A 20 8.59 19.85 -0.67
N GLU A 21 9.39 19.79 -1.73
CA GLU A 21 9.28 20.67 -2.89
C GLU A 21 8.76 19.88 -4.07
N PHE A 22 7.92 20.52 -4.88
CA PHE A 22 7.47 19.94 -6.14
C PHE A 22 8.59 19.98 -7.17
N ILE A 23 8.95 18.80 -7.71
CA ILE A 23 9.95 18.65 -8.76
C ILE A 23 9.24 18.13 -10.02
N PRO A 24 9.15 18.92 -11.10
CA PRO A 24 8.50 18.46 -12.32
C PRO A 24 9.32 17.35 -13.00
N VAL A 25 8.62 16.50 -13.74
CA VAL A 25 9.23 15.56 -14.68
C VAL A 25 9.13 16.16 -16.07
N GLU A 26 10.25 16.29 -16.78
CA GLU A 26 10.24 16.86 -18.12
C GLU A 26 9.48 15.96 -19.09
N ALA A 27 8.56 16.57 -19.84
CA ALA A 27 7.83 15.89 -20.89
C ALA A 27 8.74 15.67 -22.12
N PRO A 28 8.61 14.53 -22.81
CA PRO A 28 9.35 14.31 -24.03
C PRO A 28 8.80 15.19 -25.17
N SER A 29 9.52 15.22 -26.30
CA SER A 29 9.05 15.90 -27.52
C SER A 29 7.67 15.39 -27.93
N ALA A 30 6.88 16.23 -28.61
CA ALA A 30 5.51 15.88 -29.01
C ALA A 30 5.44 14.56 -29.82
N GLU A 31 6.44 14.31 -30.65
CA GLU A 31 6.59 13.10 -31.48
C GLU A 31 6.80 11.81 -30.67
N GLN A 32 7.28 11.90 -29.43
CA GLN A 32 7.50 10.76 -28.53
C GLN A 32 6.35 10.57 -27.53
N ARG A 33 5.40 11.51 -27.48
CA ARG A 33 4.23 11.41 -26.60
C ARG A 33 3.34 10.29 -27.09
N ARG A 34 2.99 9.41 -26.16
CA ARG A 34 2.12 8.26 -26.36
C ARG A 34 1.15 8.18 -25.20
N SER A 35 -0.11 7.91 -25.48
CA SER A 35 -1.11 7.50 -24.49
C SER A 35 -1.49 6.04 -24.73
N ARG A 36 -2.05 5.40 -23.71
CA ARG A 36 -2.52 4.02 -23.82
C ARG A 36 -3.66 3.94 -24.83
N SER A 37 -3.67 2.84 -25.59
CA SER A 37 -4.86 2.48 -26.35
C SER A 37 -6.01 2.17 -25.40
N ALA A 38 -7.21 2.64 -25.74
CA ALA A 38 -8.44 2.38 -25.03
C ALA A 38 -9.47 1.77 -25.98
N THR A 39 -9.13 0.70 -26.68
CA THR A 39 -10.04 0.08 -27.66
C THR A 39 -10.69 -1.20 -27.12
N PHE A 40 -11.95 -1.44 -27.47
CA PHE A 40 -12.56 -2.76 -27.33
C PHE A 40 -12.02 -3.70 -28.40
N ALA A 41 -12.05 -5.00 -28.15
CA ALA A 41 -11.66 -6.00 -29.14
C ALA A 41 -12.63 -5.96 -30.33
N GLY A 42 -12.09 -6.04 -31.55
CA GLY A 42 -12.90 -6.17 -32.76
C GLY A 42 -13.60 -7.53 -32.86
N ALA A 43 -14.52 -7.67 -33.82
CA ALA A 43 -15.18 -8.94 -34.09
C ALA A 43 -14.15 -10.01 -34.49
N GLY A 44 -14.13 -11.14 -33.77
CA GLY A 44 -13.17 -12.23 -33.98
C GLY A 44 -11.76 -11.98 -33.43
N GLU A 45 -11.48 -10.78 -32.90
CA GLU A 45 -10.19 -10.48 -32.29
C GLU A 45 -10.05 -11.14 -30.91
N LYS A 46 -8.92 -11.80 -30.67
CA LYS A 46 -8.64 -12.39 -29.37
C LYS A 46 -8.31 -11.30 -28.36
N ARG A 47 -9.23 -11.08 -27.42
CA ARG A 47 -9.06 -10.13 -26.32
C ARG A 47 -7.77 -10.38 -25.51
N SER A 48 -7.05 -9.30 -25.27
CA SER A 48 -5.77 -9.26 -24.54
C SER A 48 -5.80 -8.23 -23.40
N ARG A 49 -4.68 -8.05 -22.69
CA ARG A 49 -4.53 -7.04 -21.62
C ARG A 49 -4.55 -5.59 -22.12
N TYR A 50 -4.46 -5.37 -23.42
CA TYR A 50 -4.46 -4.04 -24.06
C TYR A 50 -5.84 -3.58 -24.51
N HIS A 51 -6.85 -4.42 -24.34
CA HIS A 51 -8.24 -4.12 -24.66
C HIS A 51 -9.01 -3.64 -23.44
N LEU A 52 -9.99 -2.77 -23.67
CA LEU A 52 -10.97 -2.42 -22.66
C LEU A 52 -11.84 -3.65 -22.31
N PRO A 53 -12.21 -3.81 -21.03
CA PRO A 53 -13.24 -4.76 -20.64
C PRO A 53 -14.62 -4.25 -21.07
N GLU A 54 -15.50 -5.16 -21.48
CA GLU A 54 -16.87 -4.82 -21.89
C GLU A 54 -17.75 -4.32 -20.74
N ARG A 55 -17.52 -4.85 -19.53
CA ARG A 55 -18.27 -4.52 -18.31
C ARG A 55 -17.39 -4.52 -17.08
N LEU A 56 -17.80 -3.75 -16.07
CA LEU A 56 -17.32 -3.84 -14.70
C LEU A 56 -18.51 -4.11 -13.77
N ASP A 57 -18.45 -5.25 -13.10
CA ASP A 57 -19.41 -5.63 -12.05
C ASP A 57 -18.65 -5.80 -10.75
N SER A 58 -18.56 -4.72 -9.99
CA SER A 58 -17.73 -4.65 -8.79
C SER A 58 -18.27 -3.63 -7.80
N SER A 59 -18.28 -4.02 -6.53
CA SER A 59 -18.57 -3.13 -5.41
C SER A 59 -17.38 -2.28 -4.97
N SER A 60 -16.21 -2.44 -5.59
CA SER A 60 -15.06 -1.60 -5.29
C SER A 60 -15.38 -0.12 -5.54
N PRO A 61 -14.92 0.81 -4.69
CA PRO A 61 -15.05 2.24 -4.95
C PRO A 61 -14.18 2.71 -6.13
N VAL A 62 -13.36 1.82 -6.69
CA VAL A 62 -12.46 2.10 -7.81
C VAL A 62 -12.93 1.40 -9.06
N GLY A 63 -13.09 2.18 -10.14
CA GLY A 63 -13.24 1.67 -11.51
C GLY A 63 -11.96 1.81 -12.31
N TYR A 64 -12.05 1.56 -13.61
CA TYR A 64 -11.01 1.86 -14.58
C TYR A 64 -10.95 3.37 -14.80
N ARG A 65 -9.84 3.99 -14.39
CA ARG A 65 -9.66 5.45 -14.38
C ARG A 65 -8.56 5.94 -15.31
N THR A 66 -8.74 7.14 -15.84
CA THR A 66 -7.65 7.97 -16.39
C THR A 66 -6.91 8.67 -15.26
N ARG A 67 -5.64 9.04 -15.48
CA ARG A 67 -4.89 9.86 -14.52
C ARG A 67 -5.48 11.27 -14.55
N VAL A 68 -5.73 11.83 -13.38
CA VAL A 68 -6.11 13.25 -13.26
C VAL A 68 -4.82 14.04 -13.35
N SER A 69 -4.74 14.96 -14.30
CA SER A 69 -3.65 15.93 -14.37
C SER A 69 -3.86 16.98 -13.29
N LEU A 70 -3.09 16.88 -12.21
CA LEU A 70 -3.13 17.87 -11.13
C LEU A 70 -2.48 19.18 -11.59
N THR A 71 -2.94 20.30 -11.05
CA THR A 71 -2.21 21.57 -11.13
C THR A 71 -1.05 21.55 -10.15
N ARG A 72 -0.05 22.40 -10.39
CA ARG A 72 1.06 22.59 -9.45
C ARG A 72 0.60 22.90 -8.02
N ALA A 73 -0.38 23.79 -7.86
CA ALA A 73 -0.92 24.16 -6.55
C ALA A 73 -1.60 22.97 -5.83
N GLU A 74 -2.33 22.12 -6.55
CA GLU A 74 -2.90 20.89 -6.00
C GLU A 74 -1.80 19.91 -5.56
N ALA A 75 -0.74 19.78 -6.36
CA ALA A 75 0.41 18.94 -6.05
C ALA A 75 1.17 19.44 -4.81
N GLU A 76 1.44 20.75 -4.72
CA GLU A 76 2.10 21.38 -3.57
C GLU A 76 1.25 21.26 -2.30
N THR A 77 -0.08 21.42 -2.41
CA THR A 77 -1.00 21.15 -1.30
C THR A 77 -0.85 19.72 -0.81
N MET A 78 -0.86 18.73 -1.71
CA MET A 78 -0.71 17.33 -1.33
C MET A 78 0.69 17.03 -0.75
N LEU A 79 1.76 17.63 -1.27
CA LEU A 79 3.11 17.51 -0.71
C LEU A 79 3.21 18.07 0.72
N SER A 80 2.48 19.14 1.03
CA SER A 80 2.38 19.66 2.41
C SER A 80 1.73 18.65 3.36
N VAL A 81 0.74 17.88 2.88
CA VAL A 81 0.07 16.82 3.66
C VAL A 81 1.05 15.71 4.05
N LEU A 82 2.06 15.42 3.22
CA LEU A 82 3.06 14.37 3.50
C LEU A 82 4.10 14.77 4.57
N ALA A 83 4.18 16.05 4.90
CA ALA A 83 5.09 16.60 5.91
C ALA A 83 4.37 17.00 7.22
N LEU A 84 3.09 16.66 7.36
CA LEU A 84 2.32 17.04 8.54
C LEU A 84 2.87 16.42 9.83
N PRO A 85 2.96 17.19 10.93
CA PRO A 85 3.25 16.63 12.25
C PRO A 85 2.05 15.83 12.76
N ARG A 86 2.23 15.13 13.88
CA ARG A 86 1.10 14.56 14.62
C ARG A 86 0.15 15.67 15.09
N PRO A 87 -1.17 15.45 15.08
CA PRO A 87 -2.11 16.41 15.67
C PRO A 87 -1.84 16.58 17.17
N THR A 88 -2.00 17.80 17.66
CA THR A 88 -1.85 18.14 19.08
C THR A 88 -3.15 18.01 19.87
N GLY A 89 -4.30 18.00 19.17
CA GLY A 89 -5.61 17.79 19.76
C GLY A 89 -6.71 17.76 18.71
N PHE A 90 -7.92 17.42 19.15
CA PHE A 90 -9.13 17.51 18.32
C PHE A 90 -10.10 18.51 18.95
N VAL A 91 -10.77 19.29 18.10
CA VAL A 91 -11.81 20.24 18.51
C VAL A 91 -13.21 19.71 18.18
N PRO A 92 -14.28 20.23 18.81
CA PRO A 92 -15.64 19.89 18.41
C PRO A 92 -15.91 20.24 16.95
N GLY A 93 -16.71 19.42 16.28
CA GLY A 93 -17.18 19.64 14.91
C GLY A 93 -18.38 18.75 14.58
N PRO A 94 -18.98 18.91 13.39
CA PRO A 94 -20.19 18.18 13.01
C PRO A 94 -19.93 16.68 12.90
N THR A 95 -20.95 15.85 13.09
CA THR A 95 -20.79 14.41 12.81
C THR A 95 -20.54 14.19 11.32
N PRO A 96 -19.51 13.45 10.91
CA PRO A 96 -19.24 13.19 9.50
C PRO A 96 -20.40 12.44 8.83
N ALA A 97 -20.75 12.85 7.61
CA ALA A 97 -21.69 12.11 6.79
C ALA A 97 -21.08 10.78 6.32
N GLU A 98 -21.93 9.78 6.06
CA GLU A 98 -21.49 8.48 5.52
C GLU A 98 -20.69 8.64 4.23
N SER A 99 -21.05 9.59 3.35
CA SER A 99 -20.31 9.86 2.11
C SER A 99 -18.87 10.28 2.35
N GLU A 100 -18.62 11.10 3.38
CA GLU A 100 -17.24 11.50 3.72
C GLU A 100 -16.45 10.31 4.27
N LEU A 101 -17.07 9.49 5.13
CA LEU A 101 -16.46 8.25 5.64
C LEU A 101 -16.16 7.28 4.49
N PHE A 102 -17.03 7.17 3.50
CA PHE A 102 -16.85 6.30 2.34
C PHE A 102 -15.61 6.68 1.55
N GLU A 103 -15.42 7.97 1.32
CA GLU A 103 -14.28 8.49 0.57
C GLU A 103 -12.97 8.36 1.32
N GLU A 104 -13.01 8.60 2.63
CA GLU A 104 -11.89 8.40 3.52
C GLU A 104 -11.46 6.93 3.56
N CYS A 105 -12.41 6.03 3.82
CA CYS A 105 -12.17 4.58 3.77
C CYS A 105 -11.72 4.13 2.38
N SER A 106 -12.16 4.80 1.31
CA SER A 106 -11.74 4.48 -0.06
C SER A 106 -10.27 4.82 -0.27
N LEU A 107 -9.82 6.00 0.17
CA LEU A 107 -8.43 6.45 0.04
C LEU A 107 -7.45 5.80 1.01
N GLY A 108 -7.94 5.50 2.23
CA GLY A 108 -7.17 4.90 3.31
C GLY A 108 -7.23 3.39 3.25
N VAL A 109 -8.35 2.80 3.64
CA VAL A 109 -8.50 1.36 3.89
C VAL A 109 -8.51 0.53 2.61
N MET A 110 -9.39 0.86 1.65
CA MET A 110 -9.65 0.00 0.49
C MET A 110 -8.59 0.10 -0.61
N THR A 111 -7.85 1.22 -0.66
CA THR A 111 -6.85 1.46 -1.71
C THR A 111 -5.46 1.80 -1.19
N ALA A 112 -5.21 1.64 0.12
CA ALA A 112 -3.86 1.63 0.70
C ALA A 112 -2.92 0.97 -0.29
N ARG A 113 -1.96 1.75 -0.80
CA ARG A 113 -1.25 1.54 -2.06
C ARG A 113 -0.84 0.08 -2.29
N GLN A 114 -1.58 -0.64 -3.12
CA GLN A 114 -1.37 -2.07 -3.32
C GLN A 114 -1.12 -2.44 -4.79
N SER A 115 0.09 -2.93 -5.08
CA SER A 115 0.41 -3.68 -6.29
C SER A 115 -0.08 -5.15 -6.22
N THR A 116 -0.38 -5.61 -5.01
CA THR A 116 -1.03 -6.89 -4.66
C THR A 116 -2.10 -6.56 -3.63
N ASN A 117 -3.39 -6.59 -3.99
CA ASN A 117 -4.42 -6.25 -3.01
C ASN A 117 -4.26 -7.19 -1.79
N PHE A 118 -3.99 -6.67 -0.60
CA PHE A 118 -3.87 -7.47 0.62
C PHE A 118 -5.24 -7.48 1.31
N ARG A 119 -5.98 -8.59 1.18
CA ARG A 119 -7.27 -8.82 1.86
C ARG A 119 -7.12 -9.37 3.29
N GLY A 120 -5.91 -9.33 3.86
CA GLY A 120 -5.65 -9.75 5.23
C GLY A 120 -5.99 -8.69 6.29
N HIS A 121 -6.75 -7.67 5.95
CA HIS A 121 -7.18 -6.61 6.88
C HIS A 121 -8.71 -6.41 6.86
N ARG A 122 -9.22 -5.82 7.94
CA ARG A 122 -10.58 -5.29 8.11
C ARG A 122 -10.50 -4.05 8.98
N ASP A 123 -11.49 -3.18 8.89
CA ASP A 123 -11.60 -1.97 9.66
C ASP A 123 -12.95 -1.93 10.39
N VAL A 124 -12.91 -1.52 11.65
CA VAL A 124 -14.10 -1.25 12.45
C VAL A 124 -14.09 0.21 12.84
N LEU A 125 -15.05 0.94 12.31
CA LEU A 125 -15.31 2.33 12.59
C LEU A 125 -16.13 2.42 13.89
N LEU A 126 -15.58 3.10 14.89
CA LEU A 126 -16.23 3.41 16.17
C LEU A 126 -16.75 4.85 16.17
N GLY A 127 -17.99 5.06 16.60
CA GLY A 127 -18.58 6.40 16.74
C GLY A 127 -17.98 7.22 17.88
N PRO A 128 -18.47 8.44 18.14
CA PRO A 128 -17.90 9.34 19.17
C PRO A 128 -17.80 8.71 20.57
N ASP A 129 -18.89 8.09 21.05
CA ASP A 129 -18.94 7.50 22.40
C ASP A 129 -17.99 6.30 22.54
N ASP A 130 -18.01 5.39 21.57
CA ASP A 130 -17.08 4.26 21.52
C ASP A 130 -15.63 4.72 21.30
N SER A 131 -15.41 5.86 20.64
CA SER A 131 -14.10 6.47 20.48
C SER A 131 -13.55 7.02 21.79
N ALA A 132 -14.40 7.63 22.62
CA ALA A 132 -14.02 8.06 23.96
C ALA A 132 -13.64 6.85 24.83
N ARG A 133 -14.40 5.75 24.74
CA ARG A 133 -14.04 4.50 25.40
C ARG A 133 -12.73 3.93 24.87
N ALA A 134 -12.53 3.90 23.56
CA ALA A 134 -11.29 3.43 22.93
C ALA A 134 -10.09 4.28 23.39
N ALA A 135 -10.23 5.60 23.53
CA ALA A 135 -9.19 6.48 24.06
C ALA A 135 -8.79 6.09 25.50
N ALA A 136 -9.76 5.83 26.38
CA ALA A 136 -9.49 5.37 27.74
C ALA A 136 -8.74 4.02 27.75
N LEU A 137 -9.13 3.09 26.88
CA LEU A 137 -8.46 1.79 26.74
C LEU A 137 -7.03 1.93 26.18
N LEU A 138 -6.82 2.75 25.16
CA LEU A 138 -5.49 3.00 24.59
C LEU A 138 -4.50 3.55 25.63
N ARG A 139 -4.96 4.43 26.53
CA ARG A 139 -4.13 4.95 27.64
C ARG A 139 -3.68 3.83 28.58
N ARG A 140 -4.57 2.89 28.90
CA ARG A 140 -4.26 1.71 29.72
C ARG A 140 -3.35 0.72 29.00
N ILE A 141 -3.59 0.47 27.72
CA ILE A 141 -2.77 -0.41 26.86
C ILE A 141 -1.33 0.11 26.78
N GLY A 142 -1.15 1.43 26.74
CA GLY A 142 0.15 2.08 26.62
C GLY A 142 0.58 2.23 25.17
N THR A 143 0.78 3.47 24.73
CA THR A 143 0.98 3.84 23.31
C THR A 143 2.43 4.25 22.99
N SER A 144 3.38 3.90 23.85
CA SER A 144 4.84 4.09 23.63
C SER A 144 5.23 5.48 23.08
N GLY A 145 4.83 6.54 23.78
CA GLY A 145 5.22 7.92 23.43
C GLY A 145 4.33 8.61 22.39
N VAL A 146 3.27 7.95 21.89
CA VAL A 146 2.23 8.61 21.10
C VAL A 146 1.11 9.07 22.04
N PRO A 147 0.80 10.38 22.16
CA PRO A 147 -0.28 10.83 23.02
C PRO A 147 -1.64 10.33 22.51
N VAL A 148 -2.49 9.88 23.44
CA VAL A 148 -3.88 9.55 23.15
C VAL A 148 -4.72 10.81 23.29
N LEU A 149 -5.38 11.20 22.20
CA LEU A 149 -6.16 12.43 22.13
C LEU A 149 -7.62 12.17 22.50
N ASP A 150 -8.25 13.14 23.16
CA ASP A 150 -9.69 13.17 23.37
C ASP A 150 -10.40 13.89 22.21
N GLY A 151 -11.73 13.76 22.14
CA GLY A 151 -12.55 14.48 21.16
C GLY A 151 -12.45 13.95 19.73
N ALA A 152 -12.01 12.70 19.54
CA ALA A 152 -12.08 12.04 18.24
C ALA A 152 -13.55 11.97 17.77
N ALA A 153 -13.80 12.37 16.52
CA ALA A 153 -15.12 12.24 15.89
C ALA A 153 -15.48 10.77 15.63
N TYR A 154 -14.46 9.94 15.38
CA TYR A 154 -14.56 8.49 15.26
C TYR A 154 -13.15 7.88 15.36
N THR A 155 -13.10 6.56 15.52
CA THR A 155 -11.86 5.80 15.61
C THR A 155 -11.91 4.60 14.68
N HIS A 156 -10.87 4.43 13.87
CA HIS A 156 -10.64 3.20 13.13
C HIS A 156 -9.91 2.19 14.02
N VAL A 157 -10.46 0.99 14.15
CA VAL A 157 -9.74 -0.18 14.70
C VAL A 157 -9.50 -1.16 13.57
N VAL A 158 -8.28 -1.14 13.05
CA VAL A 158 -7.88 -2.01 11.95
C VAL A 158 -7.43 -3.35 12.50
N LEU A 159 -8.11 -4.39 12.07
CA LEU A 159 -7.76 -5.77 12.32
C LEU A 159 -6.92 -6.30 11.15
N ALA A 160 -5.85 -7.03 11.46
CA ALA A 160 -5.03 -7.71 10.46
C ALA A 160 -4.79 -9.17 10.84
N ARG A 161 -4.47 -9.97 9.84
CA ARG A 161 -4.02 -11.34 9.99
C ARG A 161 -2.92 -11.66 8.98
N PRO A 162 -2.10 -12.69 9.25
CA PRO A 162 -1.07 -13.14 8.30
C PRO A 162 -1.63 -13.42 6.90
N TYR A 163 -0.90 -12.98 5.86
CA TYR A 163 -1.33 -13.19 4.48
C TYR A 163 -1.19 -14.66 4.09
N ARG A 164 -2.28 -15.27 3.61
CA ARG A 164 -2.28 -16.65 3.12
C ARG A 164 -2.90 -16.71 1.72
N THR A 165 -2.09 -17.06 0.73
CA THR A 165 -2.48 -17.28 -0.67
C THR A 165 -2.04 -18.66 -1.15
N ALA A 166 -2.49 -19.07 -2.35
CA ALA A 166 -1.98 -20.27 -3.02
C ALA A 166 -0.44 -20.28 -3.15
N PHE A 167 0.19 -19.10 -3.32
CA PHE A 167 1.65 -18.98 -3.30
C PHE A 167 2.25 -19.27 -1.92
N THR A 168 1.68 -18.74 -0.84
CA THR A 168 2.16 -19.09 0.51
C THR A 168 1.97 -20.57 0.83
N LEU A 169 0.99 -21.24 0.20
CA LEU A 169 0.83 -22.69 0.30
C LEU A 169 1.93 -23.43 -0.47
N LEU A 170 2.29 -22.98 -1.68
CA LEU A 170 3.41 -23.52 -2.46
C LEU A 170 4.72 -23.55 -1.65
N LEU A 171 5.00 -22.50 -0.87
CA LEU A 171 6.20 -22.43 -0.02
C LEU A 171 6.32 -23.58 0.98
N THR A 172 5.20 -24.20 1.40
CA THR A 172 5.21 -25.36 2.29
C THR A 172 5.94 -26.54 1.69
N PHE A 173 6.02 -26.60 0.36
CA PHE A 173 6.61 -27.69 -0.41
C PHE A 173 8.05 -27.39 -0.87
N VAL A 174 8.57 -26.18 -0.62
CA VAL A 174 9.93 -25.78 -1.01
C VAL A 174 10.93 -26.15 0.08
N GLY A 175 12.14 -26.56 -0.33
CA GLY A 175 13.27 -26.86 0.56
C GLY A 175 13.25 -28.27 1.18
N HIS A 176 12.41 -29.18 0.68
CA HIS A 176 12.30 -30.53 1.22
C HIS A 176 13.11 -31.54 0.43
N ARG A 177 13.84 -32.41 1.15
CA ARG A 177 14.45 -33.60 0.55
C ARG A 177 13.38 -34.67 0.31
N ALA A 178 13.49 -35.42 -0.79
CA ALA A 178 12.44 -36.32 -1.29
C ALA A 178 11.81 -37.23 -0.22
N LEU A 179 12.63 -37.86 0.63
CA LEU A 179 12.15 -38.83 1.63
C LEU A 179 11.71 -38.20 2.96
N SER A 180 12.32 -37.09 3.41
CA SER A 180 11.91 -36.38 4.63
C SER A 180 10.65 -35.52 4.43
N SER A 181 10.26 -35.27 3.17
CA SER A 181 9.11 -34.45 2.80
C SER A 181 7.78 -34.97 3.36
N LEU A 182 7.61 -36.28 3.51
CA LEU A 182 6.36 -36.90 3.97
C LEU A 182 5.99 -36.55 5.43
N ALA A 183 6.98 -36.29 6.29
CA ALA A 183 6.76 -35.88 7.68
C ALA A 183 6.81 -34.35 7.85
N THR A 184 7.74 -33.70 7.15
CA THR A 184 8.03 -32.26 7.33
C THR A 184 6.98 -31.36 6.66
N VAL A 185 6.37 -31.77 5.54
CA VAL A 185 5.28 -31.02 4.89
C VAL A 185 4.02 -30.97 5.77
N PRO A 186 3.48 -32.10 6.31
CA PRO A 186 2.37 -32.05 7.26
C PRO A 186 2.67 -31.24 8.51
N MET A 187 3.89 -31.33 9.05
CA MET A 187 4.30 -30.57 10.23
C MET A 187 4.31 -29.05 9.97
N ARG A 188 4.84 -28.59 8.82
CA ARG A 188 4.78 -27.18 8.42
C ARG A 188 3.35 -26.72 8.14
N ALA A 189 2.54 -27.55 7.48
CA ALA A 189 1.12 -27.26 7.26
C ALA A 189 0.36 -27.12 8.58
N TRP A 190 0.63 -27.99 9.56
CA TRP A 190 0.08 -27.89 10.91
C TRP A 190 0.54 -26.61 11.62
N ALA A 191 1.84 -26.30 11.58
CA ALA A 191 2.38 -25.08 12.17
C ALA A 191 1.76 -23.82 11.56
N LYS A 192 1.56 -23.78 10.24
CA LYS A 192 0.84 -22.70 9.56
C LYS A 192 -0.61 -22.59 10.00
N ARG A 193 -1.32 -23.72 10.08
CA ARG A 193 -2.76 -23.75 10.38
C ARG A 193 -3.08 -23.32 11.80
N PHE A 194 -2.23 -23.67 12.76
CA PHE A 194 -2.51 -23.50 14.19
C PHE A 194 -1.62 -22.46 14.88
N ARG A 195 -0.38 -22.28 14.41
CA ARG A 195 0.57 -21.30 14.97
C ARG A 195 0.81 -20.11 14.04
N HIS A 196 0.18 -20.08 12.87
CA HIS A 196 0.36 -19.04 11.86
C HIS A 196 1.82 -18.80 11.47
N ALA A 197 2.66 -19.85 11.52
CA ALA A 197 4.06 -19.77 11.18
C ALA A 197 4.27 -19.42 9.69
N ASP A 198 5.32 -18.66 9.38
CA ASP A 198 5.71 -18.34 8.01
C ASP A 198 6.89 -19.19 7.56
N ASP A 199 6.93 -19.49 6.26
CA ASP A 199 7.99 -20.30 5.68
C ASP A 199 9.23 -19.50 5.32
N ILE A 200 9.04 -18.22 5.00
CA ILE A 200 10.10 -17.28 4.67
C ILE A 200 9.79 -15.95 5.37
N PRO A 201 10.81 -15.21 5.86
CA PRO A 201 10.62 -13.97 6.60
C PRO A 201 9.74 -12.94 5.90
N THR A 202 9.93 -12.72 4.59
CA THR A 202 9.19 -11.69 3.85
C THR A 202 7.68 -11.91 3.89
N ILE A 203 7.19 -13.16 3.91
CA ILE A 203 5.74 -13.43 4.03
C ILE A 203 5.20 -12.95 5.38
N GLY A 204 5.95 -13.12 6.46
CA GLY A 204 5.60 -12.54 7.76
C GLY A 204 5.61 -11.01 7.71
N HIS A 205 6.67 -10.45 7.11
CA HIS A 205 6.82 -9.00 6.97
C HIS A 205 5.77 -8.34 6.06
N LEU A 206 5.13 -9.05 5.12
CA LEU A 206 4.11 -8.49 4.22
C LEU A 206 2.94 -7.84 4.98
N THR A 207 2.51 -8.46 6.09
CA THR A 207 1.43 -7.92 6.91
C THR A 207 1.88 -6.61 7.56
N GLU A 208 3.09 -6.57 8.10
CA GLU A 208 3.68 -5.41 8.75
C GLU A 208 3.92 -4.26 7.75
N LEU A 209 4.50 -4.56 6.59
CA LEU A 209 4.68 -3.61 5.49
C LEU A 209 3.34 -3.01 5.06
N HIS A 210 2.31 -3.84 4.91
CA HIS A 210 0.97 -3.37 4.56
C HIS A 210 0.37 -2.45 5.62
N LEU A 211 0.51 -2.78 6.91
CA LEU A 211 0.04 -1.92 8.00
C LEU A 211 0.73 -0.55 7.98
N GLY A 212 2.02 -0.51 7.63
CA GLY A 212 2.74 0.73 7.37
C GLY A 212 2.16 1.57 6.23
N VAL A 213 1.96 0.94 5.08
CA VAL A 213 1.36 1.58 3.89
C VAL A 213 -0.04 2.10 4.22
N LEU A 214 -0.83 1.32 4.97
CA LEU A 214 -2.17 1.69 5.39
C LEU A 214 -2.17 2.88 6.37
N ALA A 215 -1.26 2.90 7.34
CA ALA A 215 -1.13 4.03 8.27
C ALA A 215 -0.83 5.35 7.55
N ASP A 216 0.15 5.35 6.65
CA ASP A 216 0.47 6.51 5.81
C ASP A 216 -0.74 6.94 4.96
N ALA A 217 -1.47 5.96 4.42
CA ALA A 217 -2.66 6.22 3.61
C ALA A 217 -3.82 6.80 4.42
N MET A 218 -4.03 6.37 5.67
CA MET A 218 -5.10 6.84 6.54
C MET A 218 -4.86 8.27 7.03
N GLU A 219 -3.62 8.65 7.38
CA GLU A 219 -3.31 10.03 7.79
C GLU A 219 -3.71 11.05 6.72
N ARG A 220 -3.36 10.78 5.46
CA ARG A 220 -3.73 11.66 4.33
C ARG A 220 -5.21 11.55 3.95
N ALA A 221 -5.84 10.38 4.10
CA ALA A 221 -7.21 10.16 3.68
C ALA A 221 -8.19 11.04 4.48
N ALA A 222 -7.99 11.14 5.80
CA ALA A 222 -8.80 12.02 6.66
C ALA A 222 -8.70 13.49 6.23
N VAL A 223 -7.53 13.95 5.82
CA VAL A 223 -7.32 15.32 5.32
C VAL A 223 -8.04 15.51 3.98
N VAL A 224 -7.81 14.63 3.00
CA VAL A 224 -8.36 14.78 1.64
C VAL A 224 -9.88 14.64 1.64
N ALA A 225 -10.43 13.60 2.29
CA ALA A 225 -11.87 13.37 2.31
C ALA A 225 -12.64 14.47 3.05
N SER A 226 -11.99 15.18 3.97
CA SER A 226 -12.60 16.27 4.73
C SER A 226 -12.31 17.67 4.19
N ALA A 227 -11.58 17.79 3.07
CA ALA A 227 -11.03 19.05 2.56
C ALA A 227 -10.25 19.83 3.65
N GLY A 228 -9.35 19.12 4.35
CA GLY A 228 -8.42 19.70 5.32
C GLY A 228 -8.99 19.98 6.71
N ARG A 229 -10.27 19.67 6.96
CA ARG A 229 -10.95 19.93 8.24
C ARG A 229 -10.58 18.93 9.34
N ARG A 230 -10.21 17.69 8.98
CA ARG A 230 -9.92 16.59 9.91
C ARG A 230 -8.46 16.14 9.82
N ARG A 231 -7.96 15.57 10.93
CA ARG A 231 -6.62 14.99 11.06
C ARG A 231 -6.73 13.63 11.76
N ALA A 232 -5.82 12.72 11.44
CA ALA A 232 -5.74 11.41 12.09
C ALA A 232 -4.49 11.31 12.97
N GLN A 233 -4.64 10.70 14.14
CA GLN A 233 -3.57 10.22 15.01
C GLN A 233 -3.50 8.70 14.89
N VAL A 234 -2.46 8.18 14.22
CA VAL A 234 -2.31 6.74 14.00
C VAL A 234 -1.35 6.12 15.01
N PHE A 235 -1.79 5.04 15.65
CA PHE A 235 -1.01 4.19 16.55
C PHE A 235 -0.51 2.97 15.78
N LEU A 236 0.68 3.08 15.20
CA LEU A 236 1.23 2.05 14.31
C LEU A 236 1.98 0.93 15.05
N ARG A 237 2.46 1.17 16.27
CA ARG A 237 3.24 0.18 17.02
C ARG A 237 2.40 -1.07 17.30
N PRO A 238 2.96 -2.30 17.16
CA PRO A 238 2.28 -3.52 17.59
C PRO A 238 1.79 -3.42 19.04
N MET A 239 0.59 -3.94 19.30
CA MET A 239 -0.03 -4.01 20.63
C MET A 239 0.13 -5.41 21.25
N ASP A 240 1.23 -6.09 20.95
CA ASP A 240 1.54 -7.45 21.37
C ASP A 240 2.04 -7.55 22.82
N ALA A 241 2.66 -6.49 23.33
CA ALA A 241 3.06 -6.34 24.73
C ALA A 241 2.36 -5.14 25.40
N PRO A 242 1.03 -5.22 25.64
CA PRO A 242 0.29 -4.13 26.27
C PRO A 242 0.66 -4.02 27.76
N ALA A 243 0.68 -2.80 28.29
CA ALA A 243 0.79 -2.55 29.73
C ALA A 243 -0.42 -3.12 30.50
N ASP A 244 -1.59 -3.09 29.88
CA ASP A 244 -2.83 -3.68 30.40
C ASP A 244 -3.45 -4.65 29.35
N PRO A 245 -3.23 -5.97 29.50
CA PRO A 245 -3.80 -6.99 28.62
C PRO A 245 -5.33 -7.11 28.68
N GLU A 246 -5.97 -6.67 29.76
CA GLU A 246 -7.43 -6.65 29.85
C GLU A 246 -8.00 -5.50 29.02
N ALA A 247 -7.39 -4.31 29.09
CA ALA A 247 -7.76 -3.18 28.24
C ALA A 247 -7.65 -3.52 26.74
N LEU A 248 -6.61 -4.27 26.35
CA LEU A 248 -6.49 -4.76 24.97
C LEU A 248 -7.64 -5.70 24.60
N ARG A 249 -8.01 -6.64 25.47
CA ARG A 249 -9.14 -7.56 25.23
C ARG A 249 -10.47 -6.81 25.14
N GLU A 250 -10.66 -5.77 25.93
CA GLU A 250 -11.83 -4.90 25.83
C GLU A 250 -11.88 -4.15 24.49
N LEU A 251 -10.74 -3.61 24.02
CA LEU A 251 -10.67 -2.92 22.73
C LEU A 251 -10.93 -3.90 21.56
N GLU A 252 -10.40 -5.11 21.65
CA GLU A 252 -10.68 -6.20 20.72
C GLU A 252 -12.18 -6.54 20.70
N ALA A 253 -12.83 -6.62 21.86
CA ALA A 253 -14.26 -6.86 21.95
C ALA A 253 -15.08 -5.72 21.32
N LEU A 254 -14.67 -4.46 21.48
CA LEU A 254 -15.29 -3.32 20.78
C LEU A 254 -15.21 -3.47 19.25
N ALA A 255 -14.11 -4.01 18.74
CA ALA A 255 -13.92 -4.32 17.32
C ALA A 255 -14.55 -5.67 16.89
N GLY A 256 -15.32 -6.33 17.76
CA GLY A 256 -15.97 -7.61 17.47
C GLY A 256 -15.01 -8.79 17.30
N LEU A 257 -13.80 -8.69 17.87
CA LEU A 257 -12.79 -9.73 17.79
C LEU A 257 -12.98 -10.74 18.94
N GLY A 258 -13.60 -11.88 18.61
CA GLY A 258 -13.84 -12.98 19.54
C GLY A 258 -12.80 -14.10 19.47
N ALA A 259 -13.04 -15.18 20.22
CA ALA A 259 -12.15 -16.35 20.24
C ALA A 259 -12.00 -17.01 18.85
N LYS A 260 -13.08 -17.02 18.05
CA LYS A 260 -13.08 -17.59 16.70
C LYS A 260 -12.18 -16.80 15.76
N GLU A 261 -12.30 -15.47 15.76
CA GLU A 261 -11.47 -14.57 14.96
C GLU A 261 -10.00 -14.67 15.40
N ARG A 262 -9.74 -14.76 16.71
CA ARG A 262 -8.38 -14.98 17.24
C ARG A 262 -7.76 -16.28 16.75
N ALA A 263 -8.53 -17.37 16.75
CA ALA A 263 -8.08 -18.66 16.24
C ALA A 263 -7.73 -18.61 14.73
N LEU A 264 -8.40 -17.74 13.98
CA LEU A 264 -8.11 -17.45 12.57
C LEU A 264 -6.92 -16.48 12.37
N GLY A 265 -6.29 -16.03 13.44
CA GLY A 265 -5.11 -15.16 13.41
C GLY A 265 -5.41 -13.67 13.34
N TRP A 266 -6.68 -13.25 13.47
CA TRP A 266 -7.01 -11.82 13.51
C TRP A 266 -6.53 -11.20 14.81
N ARG A 267 -5.89 -10.04 14.71
CA ARG A 267 -5.44 -9.19 15.83
C ARG A 267 -5.64 -7.73 15.46
N ILE A 268 -5.65 -6.83 16.45
CA ILE A 268 -5.55 -5.40 16.19
C ILE A 268 -4.18 -5.14 15.54
N GLY A 269 -4.21 -4.66 14.30
CA GLY A 269 -3.03 -4.26 13.54
C GLY A 269 -2.63 -2.84 13.88
N LEU A 270 -3.56 -1.89 13.79
CA LEU A 270 -3.35 -0.49 14.16
C LEU A 270 -4.66 0.15 14.60
N VAL A 271 -4.56 1.32 15.24
CA VAL A 271 -5.72 2.15 15.60
C VAL A 271 -5.47 3.57 15.08
N ALA A 272 -6.50 4.24 14.58
CA ALA A 272 -6.41 5.64 14.18
C ALA A 272 -7.57 6.45 14.77
N GLN A 273 -7.25 7.43 15.62
CA GLN A 273 -8.23 8.40 16.10
C GLN A 273 -8.34 9.52 15.07
N VAL A 274 -9.55 9.86 14.63
CA VAL A 274 -9.76 10.96 13.68
C VAL A 274 -10.68 12.00 14.28
N GLY A 275 -10.28 13.26 14.23
CA GLY A 275 -11.06 14.38 14.76
C GLY A 275 -10.84 15.66 13.98
N TYR A 276 -11.62 16.69 14.33
CA TYR A 276 -11.49 17.99 13.68
C TYR A 276 -10.22 18.69 14.12
N ALA A 277 -9.48 19.23 13.16
CA ALA A 277 -8.21 19.88 13.40
C ALA A 277 -8.42 21.20 14.13
N THR A 278 -7.49 21.51 15.04
CA THR A 278 -7.36 22.86 15.61
C THR A 278 -7.13 23.89 14.50
N THR A 279 -7.47 25.16 14.73
CA THR A 279 -7.38 26.21 13.70
C THR A 279 -5.99 26.29 13.05
N GLY A 280 -4.91 26.09 13.83
CA GLY A 280 -3.54 26.12 13.32
C GLY A 280 -3.06 24.85 12.61
N GLU A 281 -3.82 23.75 12.70
CA GLU A 281 -3.47 22.44 12.12
C GLU A 281 -4.34 22.07 10.92
N ARG A 282 -5.35 22.90 10.59
CA ARG A 282 -6.15 22.76 9.37
C ARG A 282 -5.28 22.93 8.15
N VAL A 283 -5.50 22.09 7.16
CA VAL A 283 -4.88 22.24 5.84
C VAL A 283 -5.80 23.09 4.99
N ALA A 284 -5.32 24.20 4.46
CA ALA A 284 -6.05 24.99 3.48
C ALA A 284 -6.18 24.17 2.19
N MET A 285 -7.37 23.65 1.91
CA MET A 285 -7.65 22.83 0.74
C MET A 285 -9.04 23.16 0.22
N GLU A 286 -9.11 23.70 -0.99
CA GLU A 286 -10.39 23.95 -1.65
C GLU A 286 -11.15 22.64 -1.86
N PRO A 287 -12.48 22.60 -1.65
CA PRO A 287 -13.27 21.39 -1.82
C PRO A 287 -13.10 20.75 -3.20
N SER A 288 -13.07 21.55 -4.28
CA SER A 288 -12.85 21.07 -5.64
C SER A 288 -11.47 20.42 -5.83
N SER A 289 -10.43 21.01 -5.23
CA SER A 289 -9.08 20.44 -5.23
C SER A 289 -9.03 19.14 -4.44
N ALA A 290 -9.73 19.07 -3.30
CA ALA A 290 -9.86 17.83 -2.53
C ALA A 290 -10.49 16.70 -3.37
N ARG A 291 -11.54 17.01 -4.16
CA ARG A 291 -12.15 16.04 -5.10
C ARG A 291 -11.12 15.53 -6.12
N ARG A 292 -10.43 16.44 -6.79
CA ARG A 292 -9.44 16.13 -7.84
C ARG A 292 -8.26 15.35 -7.30
N ILE A 293 -7.71 15.75 -6.15
CA ILE A 293 -6.63 15.03 -5.46
C ILE A 293 -7.10 13.62 -5.07
N GLY A 294 -8.28 13.48 -4.47
CA GLY A 294 -8.87 12.18 -4.13
C GLY A 294 -8.99 11.26 -5.35
N ALA A 295 -9.54 11.77 -6.46
CA ALA A 295 -9.66 11.04 -7.72
C ALA A 295 -8.29 10.69 -8.34
N ALA A 296 -7.28 11.57 -8.23
CA ALA A 296 -5.91 11.32 -8.69
C ALA A 296 -5.27 10.18 -7.90
N LEU A 297 -5.35 10.23 -6.57
CA LEU A 297 -4.85 9.18 -5.67
C LEU A 297 -5.53 7.83 -5.92
N LEU A 298 -6.85 7.82 -6.13
CA LEU A 298 -7.60 6.61 -6.50
C LEU A 298 -7.31 6.13 -7.93
N ALA A 299 -6.70 6.96 -8.78
CA ALA A 299 -6.27 6.56 -10.11
C ALA A 299 -4.87 5.93 -10.11
N LEU A 300 -4.01 6.18 -9.11
CA LEU A 300 -2.66 5.62 -9.06
C LEU A 300 -2.63 4.09 -9.12
N ARG A 301 -1.69 3.52 -9.87
CA ARG A 301 -1.53 2.08 -10.07
C ARG A 301 -0.06 1.72 -10.08
N SER A 302 0.20 0.45 -9.81
CA SER A 302 1.53 -0.14 -9.98
C SER A 302 1.93 -0.12 -11.46
N GLU A 303 2.89 0.73 -11.83
CA GLU A 303 3.38 0.85 -13.21
C GLU A 303 4.46 -0.20 -13.51
N ARG A 304 4.09 -1.34 -14.10
CA ARG A 304 4.99 -2.49 -14.33
C ARG A 304 5.75 -2.42 -15.66
N ILE A 305 5.17 -1.80 -16.68
CA ILE A 305 5.77 -1.75 -18.02
C ILE A 305 6.59 -0.47 -18.19
N GLN A 306 7.82 -0.65 -18.66
CA GLN A 306 8.65 0.38 -19.25
C GLN A 306 8.66 0.16 -20.78
N PRO A 307 8.11 1.11 -21.57
CA PRO A 307 8.08 1.01 -23.03
C PRO A 307 9.47 0.75 -23.64
N GLY A 308 9.53 -0.16 -24.60
CA GLY A 308 10.76 -0.58 -25.28
C GLY A 308 11.78 -1.33 -24.43
N VAL A 309 11.44 -1.71 -23.19
CA VAL A 309 12.35 -2.45 -22.28
C VAL A 309 11.80 -3.82 -21.92
N ASN A 310 10.55 -3.89 -21.48
CA ASN A 310 9.89 -5.14 -21.07
C ASN A 310 8.48 -5.28 -21.69
N ALA A 311 8.25 -4.65 -22.83
CA ALA A 311 7.05 -4.86 -23.62
C ALA A 311 7.02 -6.29 -24.20
N GLU A 312 5.83 -6.87 -24.28
CA GLU A 312 5.61 -8.14 -24.95
C GLU A 312 5.61 -7.92 -26.48
N GLU A 313 5.98 -8.92 -27.27
CA GLU A 313 5.98 -8.83 -28.74
C GLU A 313 4.60 -8.46 -29.30
N SER A 314 3.52 -8.93 -28.66
CA SER A 314 2.15 -8.60 -29.02
C SER A 314 1.65 -7.25 -28.49
N ALA A 315 2.50 -6.46 -27.83
CA ALA A 315 2.11 -5.17 -27.30
C ALA A 315 1.85 -4.16 -28.43
N PRO A 316 0.87 -3.26 -28.27
CA PRO A 316 0.63 -2.17 -29.22
C PRO A 316 1.85 -1.26 -29.39
N ALA A 317 1.95 -0.58 -30.54
CA ALA A 317 3.06 0.31 -30.88
C ALA A 317 3.46 1.31 -29.77
N PRO A 318 2.53 1.97 -29.03
CA PRO A 318 2.88 2.82 -27.88
C PRO A 318 3.80 2.21 -26.83
N TYR A 319 3.81 0.88 -26.69
CA TYR A 319 4.63 0.17 -25.70
C TYR A 319 5.95 -0.36 -26.27
N GLN A 320 6.08 -0.44 -27.60
CA GLN A 320 7.23 -1.07 -28.26
C GLN A 320 8.47 -0.18 -28.28
N GLU A 321 8.28 1.14 -28.36
CA GLU A 321 9.38 2.09 -28.48
C GLU A 321 9.85 2.60 -27.12
N ARG A 322 11.16 2.72 -26.97
CA ARG A 322 11.76 3.34 -25.78
C ARG A 322 11.60 4.84 -25.87
N GLN A 323 11.13 5.45 -24.77
CA GLN A 323 11.01 6.89 -24.65
C GLN A 323 12.30 7.48 -24.06
N ALA A 324 12.75 8.60 -24.63
CA ALA A 324 13.92 9.34 -24.15
C ALA A 324 13.51 10.23 -22.97
N MET A 325 13.25 9.61 -21.83
CA MET A 325 12.88 10.28 -20.60
C MET A 325 13.74 9.78 -19.45
N ASP A 326 14.06 10.70 -18.55
CA ASP A 326 14.76 10.43 -17.29
C ASP A 326 14.07 11.19 -16.15
N VAL A 327 14.53 10.93 -14.93
CA VAL A 327 14.10 11.61 -13.72
C VAL A 327 15.28 12.39 -13.15
N SER A 328 15.06 13.61 -12.65
CA SER A 328 16.14 14.39 -12.01
C SER A 328 16.60 13.77 -10.68
N ASP A 329 17.85 14.00 -10.27
CA ASP A 329 18.30 13.62 -8.93
C ASP A 329 17.53 14.38 -7.84
N ALA A 330 17.11 15.62 -8.10
CA ALA A 330 16.28 16.41 -7.19
C ALA A 330 14.96 15.70 -6.82
N LEU A 331 14.30 15.03 -7.78
CA LEU A 331 13.10 14.25 -7.46
C LEU A 331 13.44 13.04 -6.56
N THR A 332 14.57 12.38 -6.83
CA THR A 332 15.07 11.28 -5.98
C THR A 332 15.38 11.77 -4.55
N GLU A 333 15.95 12.97 -4.40
CA GLU A 333 16.20 13.57 -3.09
C GLU A 333 14.90 13.86 -2.34
N GLN A 334 13.87 14.38 -3.00
CA GLN A 334 12.56 14.61 -2.39
C GLN A 334 11.87 13.30 -1.99
N ALA A 335 11.95 12.27 -2.83
CA ALA A 335 11.45 10.93 -2.52
C ALA A 335 12.19 10.29 -1.33
N GLY A 336 13.51 10.45 -1.25
CA GLY A 336 14.32 10.01 -0.11
C GLY A 336 13.97 10.79 1.17
N ARG A 337 13.83 12.12 1.06
CA ARG A 337 13.37 12.98 2.16
C ARG A 337 12.02 12.51 2.71
N ALA A 338 11.08 12.17 1.84
CA ALA A 338 9.77 11.64 2.23
C ALA A 338 9.86 10.30 2.96
N ALA A 339 10.73 9.39 2.50
CA ALA A 339 10.99 8.14 3.20
C ALA A 339 11.51 8.38 4.63
N TYR A 340 12.53 9.23 4.78
CA TYR A 340 13.13 9.54 6.08
C TYR A 340 12.14 10.23 7.03
N ASN A 341 11.36 11.18 6.51
CA ASN A 341 10.31 11.85 7.29
C ASN A 341 9.26 10.85 7.80
N ALA A 342 8.76 9.97 6.93
CA ALA A 342 7.78 8.95 7.33
C ALA A 342 8.33 7.99 8.39
N PHE A 343 9.55 7.48 8.19
CA PHE A 343 10.16 6.54 9.13
C PHE A 343 10.37 7.19 10.49
N ALA A 344 10.90 8.41 10.53
CA ALA A 344 11.06 9.20 11.76
C ALA A 344 9.71 9.51 12.43
N HIS A 345 8.71 9.95 11.66
CA HIS A 345 7.36 10.26 12.15
C HIS A 345 6.71 9.07 12.85
N PHE A 346 6.80 7.87 12.27
CA PHE A 346 6.17 6.69 12.83
C PHE A 346 6.97 6.09 13.98
N THR A 347 8.30 6.01 13.88
CA THR A 347 9.13 5.38 14.92
C THR A 347 9.47 6.30 16.10
N GLY A 348 9.41 7.62 15.91
CA GLY A 348 9.83 8.61 16.91
C GLY A 348 11.34 8.83 16.98
N VAL A 349 12.16 8.10 16.19
CA VAL A 349 13.61 8.34 16.13
C VAL A 349 13.92 9.64 15.41
N ASP A 350 15.07 10.21 15.70
CA ASP A 350 15.58 11.38 14.98
C ASP A 350 15.74 11.10 13.50
N ARG A 351 15.48 12.11 12.67
CA ARG A 351 15.51 11.97 11.21
C ARG A 351 16.88 11.51 10.69
N ASP A 352 17.97 11.97 11.29
CA ASP A 352 19.31 11.55 10.89
C ASP A 352 19.56 10.09 11.26
N ARG A 353 19.05 9.64 12.41
CA ARG A 353 19.04 8.21 12.75
C ARG A 353 18.16 7.39 11.81
N ALA A 354 17.02 7.92 11.38
CA ALA A 354 16.17 7.26 10.38
C ALA A 354 16.90 7.06 9.04
N ARG A 355 17.73 8.03 8.62
CA ARG A 355 18.59 7.90 7.43
C ARG A 355 19.62 6.78 7.59
N GLU A 356 20.18 6.60 8.78
CA GLU A 356 21.14 5.52 9.06
C GLU A 356 20.48 4.15 9.15
N LEU A 357 19.23 4.05 9.63
CA LEU A 357 18.52 2.79 9.79
C LEU A 357 17.93 2.26 8.48
N LEU A 358 17.50 3.16 7.59
CA LEU A 358 16.97 2.79 6.29
C LEU A 358 18.11 2.40 5.33
N LEU A 359 18.20 1.11 5.02
CA LEU A 359 19.13 0.60 4.03
C LEU A 359 18.51 0.74 2.64
N LEU A 360 19.18 1.45 1.75
CA LEU A 360 18.71 1.72 0.39
C LEU A 360 19.86 1.55 -0.59
N GLU A 361 19.70 0.63 -1.53
CA GLU A 361 20.56 0.52 -2.71
C GLU A 361 19.83 1.13 -3.92
N ARG A 362 20.47 2.12 -4.55
CA ARG A 362 19.99 2.70 -5.83
C ARG A 362 20.73 2.06 -6.99
N ILE A 363 19.98 1.48 -7.92
CA ILE A 363 20.48 0.90 -9.16
C ILE A 363 20.01 1.80 -10.33
N ASP A 364 20.94 2.58 -10.88
CA ASP A 364 20.71 3.49 -12.00
C ASP A 364 20.89 2.77 -13.34
N VAL A 365 19.80 2.19 -13.87
CA VAL A 365 19.79 1.28 -15.03
C VAL A 365 20.21 1.97 -16.34
N LEU A 366 20.25 3.30 -16.36
CA LEU A 366 20.75 4.06 -17.50
C LEU A 366 22.28 4.02 -17.60
N THR A 367 22.98 3.74 -16.49
CA THR A 367 24.46 3.66 -16.44
C THR A 367 24.97 2.24 -16.74
N PRO A 368 26.23 2.06 -17.20
CA PRO A 368 26.83 0.73 -17.37
C PRO A 368 26.81 -0.09 -16.07
N GLY A 369 27.29 0.48 -14.95
CA GLY A 369 27.33 -0.20 -13.66
C GLY A 369 25.96 -0.61 -13.15
N GLY A 370 24.94 0.24 -13.29
CA GLY A 370 23.57 -0.11 -12.92
C GLY A 370 22.95 -1.21 -13.79
N LYS A 371 23.31 -1.29 -15.09
CA LYS A 371 22.90 -2.42 -15.95
C LYS A 371 23.52 -3.73 -15.50
N ASP A 372 24.79 -3.71 -15.13
CA ASP A 372 25.50 -4.91 -14.68
C ASP A 372 24.96 -5.39 -13.34
N ARG A 373 24.70 -4.46 -12.40
CA ARG A 373 24.04 -4.78 -11.13
C ARG A 373 22.63 -5.34 -11.34
N LEU A 374 21.82 -4.76 -12.23
CA LEU A 374 20.50 -5.29 -12.58
C LEU A 374 20.59 -6.70 -13.18
N ARG A 375 21.57 -6.97 -14.05
CA ARG A 375 21.82 -8.31 -14.60
C ARG A 375 22.17 -9.30 -13.49
N ALA A 376 23.07 -8.93 -12.57
CA ALA A 376 23.45 -9.77 -11.45
C ALA A 376 22.24 -10.16 -10.58
N VAL A 377 21.42 -9.18 -10.19
CA VAL A 377 20.19 -9.42 -9.43
C VAL A 377 19.24 -10.35 -10.21
N ARG A 378 19.02 -10.10 -11.51
CA ARG A 378 18.17 -10.96 -12.34
C ARG A 378 18.68 -12.39 -12.45
N THR A 379 19.99 -12.58 -12.61
CA THR A 379 20.64 -13.90 -12.67
C THR A 379 20.45 -14.65 -11.35
N GLN A 380 20.79 -14.01 -10.22
CA GLN A 380 20.60 -14.60 -8.89
C GLN A 380 19.15 -15.05 -8.67
N LEU A 381 18.18 -14.19 -9.00
CA LEU A 381 16.77 -14.53 -8.89
C LEU A 381 16.42 -15.71 -9.81
N ALA A 382 16.83 -15.69 -11.08
CA ALA A 382 16.55 -16.76 -12.03
C ALA A 382 17.05 -18.13 -11.52
N GLU A 383 18.28 -18.18 -11.00
CA GLU A 383 18.88 -19.39 -10.41
C GLU A 383 18.05 -19.93 -9.25
N VAL A 384 17.54 -19.06 -8.36
CA VAL A 384 16.66 -19.49 -7.28
C VAL A 384 15.38 -20.12 -7.83
N THR A 385 14.75 -19.51 -8.85
CA THR A 385 13.55 -20.10 -9.48
C THR A 385 13.86 -21.45 -10.11
N ASP A 386 14.99 -21.60 -10.81
CA ASP A 386 15.39 -22.87 -11.41
C ASP A 386 15.57 -23.97 -10.36
N ARG A 387 16.18 -23.66 -9.22
CA ARG A 387 16.31 -24.60 -8.10
C ARG A 387 14.95 -25.00 -7.52
N VAL A 388 14.07 -24.03 -7.28
CA VAL A 388 12.70 -24.29 -6.79
C VAL A 388 11.95 -25.23 -7.73
N VAL A 389 11.93 -24.95 -9.04
CA VAL A 389 11.22 -25.78 -10.02
C VAL A 389 11.76 -27.21 -10.05
N LYS A 390 13.09 -27.38 -9.91
CA LYS A 390 13.73 -28.69 -9.88
C LYS A 390 13.41 -29.51 -8.63
N GLU A 391 13.21 -28.85 -7.49
CA GLU A 391 13.09 -29.49 -6.17
C GLU A 391 11.64 -29.68 -5.68
N ILE A 392 10.64 -29.20 -6.41
CA ILE A 392 9.23 -29.45 -6.05
C ILE A 392 8.97 -30.97 -5.99
N PRO A 393 8.45 -31.51 -4.85
CA PRO A 393 8.20 -32.93 -4.73
C PRO A 393 7.22 -33.45 -5.78
N LEU A 394 7.67 -34.40 -6.62
CA LEU A 394 6.87 -34.96 -7.72
C LEU A 394 5.54 -35.57 -7.23
N TRP A 395 5.54 -36.17 -6.03
CA TRP A 395 4.32 -36.75 -5.44
C TRP A 395 3.26 -35.70 -5.10
N ALA A 396 3.64 -34.43 -4.89
CA ALA A 396 2.71 -33.33 -4.66
C ALA A 396 2.29 -32.65 -5.98
N ASP A 397 3.18 -32.62 -6.98
CA ASP A 397 2.92 -31.95 -8.27
C ASP A 397 2.14 -32.83 -9.27
N LEU A 398 2.30 -34.16 -9.21
CA LEU A 398 1.55 -35.11 -10.06
C LEU A 398 0.04 -35.11 -9.77
N PRO A 399 -0.43 -35.26 -8.51
CA PRO A 399 -1.86 -35.18 -8.19
C PRO A 399 -2.47 -33.80 -8.44
N THR A 400 -1.66 -32.74 -8.42
CA THR A 400 -2.10 -31.37 -8.71
C THR A 400 -1.97 -31.00 -10.21
N GLY A 401 -1.62 -31.95 -11.07
CA GLY A 401 -1.56 -31.75 -12.53
C GLY A 401 -0.49 -30.75 -12.96
N ARG A 402 0.72 -30.83 -12.38
CA ARG A 402 1.84 -29.90 -12.60
C ARG A 402 1.48 -28.44 -12.34
N ALA A 403 0.54 -28.17 -11.44
CA ALA A 403 0.08 -26.81 -11.15
C ALA A 403 1.14 -26.01 -10.39
N LEU A 404 1.87 -26.65 -9.48
CA LEU A 404 2.88 -26.00 -8.64
C LEU A 404 4.08 -25.54 -9.49
N SER A 405 4.59 -26.44 -10.34
CA SER A 405 5.69 -26.14 -11.27
C SER A 405 5.33 -25.04 -12.28
N ARG A 406 4.11 -25.08 -12.85
CA ARG A 406 3.63 -24.02 -13.77
C ARG A 406 3.51 -22.66 -13.09
N ASN A 407 3.02 -22.63 -11.84
CA ASN A 407 2.90 -21.39 -11.08
C ASN A 407 4.27 -20.82 -10.67
N ALA A 408 5.24 -21.67 -10.31
CA ALA A 408 6.62 -21.25 -10.07
C ALA A 408 7.26 -20.64 -11.34
N ALA A 409 7.12 -21.30 -12.50
CA ALA A 409 7.63 -20.78 -13.77
C ALA A 409 6.97 -19.45 -14.19
N ARG A 410 5.68 -19.24 -13.90
CA ARG A 410 5.00 -17.96 -14.11
C ARG A 410 5.60 -16.84 -13.25
N GLY A 411 6.12 -17.14 -12.06
CA GLY A 411 6.85 -16.20 -11.20
C GLY A 411 8.03 -15.52 -11.90
N ARG A 412 8.76 -16.25 -12.77
CA ARG A 412 9.87 -15.71 -13.56
C ARG A 412 9.50 -14.49 -14.40
N LYS A 413 8.31 -14.49 -15.00
CA LYS A 413 7.80 -13.37 -15.81
C LYS A 413 7.16 -12.27 -14.95
N ALA A 414 6.57 -12.64 -13.81
CA ALA A 414 5.84 -11.71 -12.95
C ALA A 414 6.73 -10.68 -12.22
N PHE A 415 8.03 -10.96 -12.09
CA PHE A 415 8.98 -10.13 -11.32
C PHE A 415 10.10 -9.53 -12.18
N ALA A 416 9.86 -9.33 -13.48
CA ALA A 416 10.80 -8.66 -14.37
C ALA A 416 11.06 -7.22 -13.89
N LEU A 417 12.18 -7.01 -13.21
CA LEU A 417 12.65 -5.71 -12.74
C LEU A 417 12.89 -4.77 -13.92
N ALA A 418 11.97 -3.83 -14.16
CA ALA A 418 12.11 -2.84 -15.22
C ALA A 418 11.87 -1.44 -14.65
N GLY A 419 12.74 -0.49 -15.00
CA GLY A 419 12.66 0.91 -14.63
C GLY A 419 13.98 1.62 -14.94
N GLN A 420 13.96 2.95 -15.00
CA GLN A 420 15.19 3.75 -15.13
C GLN A 420 15.99 3.76 -13.84
N ARG A 421 15.28 3.83 -12.69
CA ARG A 421 15.86 3.72 -11.36
C ARG A 421 15.16 2.64 -10.57
N ILE A 422 15.95 1.78 -9.93
CA ILE A 422 15.45 0.70 -9.09
C ILE A 422 16.04 0.88 -7.70
N TYR A 423 15.21 0.77 -6.68
CA TYR A 423 15.60 0.89 -5.29
C TYR A 423 15.33 -0.44 -4.61
N VAL A 424 16.36 -1.06 -4.08
CA VAL A 424 16.23 -2.17 -3.14
C VAL A 424 16.29 -1.56 -1.75
N GLY A 425 15.25 -1.78 -0.94
CA GLY A 425 15.18 -1.21 0.38
C GLY A 425 14.97 -2.27 1.45
N GLY A 426 15.56 -2.02 2.62
CA GLY A 426 15.54 -2.95 3.74
C GLY A 426 15.99 -2.31 5.05
N LEU A 427 16.21 -3.16 6.04
CA LEU A 427 16.63 -2.79 7.38
C LEU A 427 17.71 -3.76 7.88
N SER A 428 18.56 -3.30 8.79
CA SER A 428 19.38 -4.18 9.63
C SER A 428 18.61 -4.50 10.90
N ARG A 429 18.39 -5.79 11.20
CA ARG A 429 17.76 -6.18 12.48
C ARG A 429 18.60 -5.71 13.65
N ARG A 430 19.90 -5.99 13.60
CA ARG A 430 20.87 -5.61 14.64
C ARG A 430 20.81 -4.11 14.94
N ASP A 431 20.86 -3.26 13.91
CA ASP A 431 20.97 -1.82 14.12
C ASP A 431 19.63 -1.19 14.55
N VAL A 432 18.51 -1.76 14.09
CA VAL A 432 17.15 -1.37 14.53
C VAL A 432 16.96 -1.70 16.00
N GLU A 433 17.26 -2.93 16.41
CA GLU A 433 17.13 -3.38 17.80
C GLU A 433 18.08 -2.61 18.73
N ALA A 434 19.31 -2.33 18.28
CA ALA A 434 20.26 -1.46 18.98
C ALA A 434 19.75 -0.01 19.15
N SER A 435 18.78 0.43 18.34
CA SER A 435 18.11 1.74 18.47
C SER A 435 16.88 1.70 19.37
N GLY A 436 16.63 0.58 20.07
CA GLY A 436 15.49 0.42 20.98
C GLY A 436 14.15 0.21 20.28
N LEU A 437 14.14 -0.11 18.98
CA LEU A 437 12.93 -0.37 18.21
C LEU A 437 12.69 -1.87 18.05
N PRO A 438 11.47 -2.38 18.31
CA PRO A 438 11.09 -3.71 17.85
C PRO A 438 11.19 -3.81 16.33
N PHE A 439 11.74 -4.91 15.82
CA PHE A 439 11.99 -5.05 14.39
C PHE A 439 10.70 -4.97 13.55
N ASP A 440 9.62 -5.65 13.97
CA ASP A 440 8.35 -5.62 13.23
C ASP A 440 7.74 -4.22 13.18
N PHE A 441 7.93 -3.42 14.24
CA PHE A 441 7.53 -2.01 14.23
C PHE A 441 8.32 -1.20 13.21
N ALA A 442 9.64 -1.43 13.11
CA ALA A 442 10.47 -0.79 12.09
C ALA A 442 10.08 -1.24 10.68
N VAL A 443 9.69 -2.51 10.48
CA VAL A 443 9.15 -3.00 9.20
C VAL A 443 7.86 -2.27 8.83
N ARG A 444 6.94 -2.03 9.78
CA ARG A 444 5.76 -1.18 9.54
C ARG A 444 6.17 0.24 9.11
N ALA A 445 7.08 0.86 9.85
CA ALA A 445 7.55 2.20 9.50
C ALA A 445 8.25 2.25 8.14
N PHE A 446 8.96 1.18 7.75
CA PHE A 446 9.53 1.03 6.41
C PHE A 446 8.43 0.97 5.33
N GLY A 447 7.33 0.24 5.57
CA GLY A 447 6.17 0.22 4.68
C GLY A 447 5.60 1.62 4.43
N ALA A 448 5.44 2.40 5.50
CA ALA A 448 5.02 3.81 5.40
C ALA A 448 6.02 4.67 4.62
N ALA A 449 7.33 4.48 4.87
CA ALA A 449 8.40 5.17 4.17
C ALA A 449 8.38 4.89 2.66
N ALA A 450 8.23 3.64 2.26
CA ALA A 450 8.15 3.25 0.86
C ALA A 450 6.86 3.77 0.18
N ALA A 451 5.74 3.81 0.91
CA ALA A 451 4.49 4.40 0.43
C ALA A 451 4.66 5.90 0.13
N ARG A 452 5.11 6.67 1.11
CA ARG A 452 5.27 8.13 1.03
C ARG A 452 6.33 8.54 0.01
N SER A 453 7.46 7.85 0.01
CA SER A 453 8.57 8.08 -0.93
C SER A 453 8.10 8.06 -2.38
N ALA A 454 7.35 7.04 -2.74
CA ALA A 454 6.95 6.90 -4.13
C ALA A 454 5.63 7.62 -4.46
N LEU A 455 4.83 8.02 -3.48
CA LEU A 455 3.77 9.01 -3.69
C LEU A 455 4.34 10.36 -4.16
N VAL A 456 5.49 10.82 -3.63
CA VAL A 456 6.15 12.04 -4.13
C VAL A 456 6.48 11.94 -5.62
N ALA A 457 7.03 10.80 -6.04
CA ALA A 457 7.34 10.55 -7.45
C ALA A 457 6.09 10.45 -8.33
N GLU A 458 5.02 9.83 -7.83
CA GLU A 458 3.75 9.71 -8.56
C GLU A 458 3.00 11.06 -8.67
N LEU A 459 3.05 11.91 -7.64
CA LEU A 459 2.52 13.28 -7.72
C LEU A 459 3.24 14.07 -8.80
N SER A 460 4.57 14.01 -8.82
CA SER A 460 5.38 14.66 -9.86
C SER A 460 5.05 14.11 -11.26
N GLY A 461 4.83 12.80 -11.37
CA GLY A 461 4.45 12.13 -12.62
C GLY A 461 3.00 12.32 -13.07
N THR A 462 2.12 12.88 -12.23
CA THR A 462 0.70 13.09 -12.54
C THR A 462 0.26 14.55 -12.44
N THR A 463 1.21 15.46 -12.34
CA THR A 463 0.99 16.91 -12.34
C THR A 463 1.31 17.47 -13.71
N GLU A 464 0.48 18.38 -14.20
CA GLU A 464 0.69 19.10 -15.47
C GLU A 464 0.98 18.17 -16.67
N ILE A 465 0.27 17.04 -16.71
CA ILE A 465 0.39 16.02 -17.78
C ILE A 465 0.03 16.67 -19.13
N PRO A 466 0.94 16.69 -20.11
CA PRO A 466 0.68 17.26 -21.43
C PRO A 466 -0.33 16.44 -22.23
N ALA A 467 -0.95 17.10 -23.22
CA ALA A 467 -1.79 16.41 -24.20
C ALA A 467 -1.03 15.27 -24.92
N GLY A 468 -1.69 14.13 -25.08
CA GLY A 468 -1.10 12.92 -25.67
C GLY A 468 -0.31 12.04 -24.70
N CYS A 469 -0.31 12.35 -23.40
CA CYS A 469 0.30 11.54 -22.34
C CYS A 469 -0.76 11.05 -21.34
N ASP A 470 -0.57 9.85 -20.79
CA ASP A 470 -1.34 9.37 -19.62
C ASP A 470 -0.71 9.80 -18.29
N LEU A 471 0.62 9.92 -18.26
CA LEU A 471 1.43 10.28 -17.09
C LEU A 471 2.80 10.77 -17.58
N LEU A 472 3.69 11.15 -16.67
CA LEU A 472 5.09 11.47 -16.95
C LEU A 472 6.06 10.58 -16.18
N ALA A 473 5.62 10.11 -15.00
CA ALA A 473 6.31 9.10 -14.24
C ALA A 473 5.35 8.25 -13.42
N GLY A 474 5.77 7.04 -13.08
CA GLY A 474 5.08 6.25 -12.08
C GLY A 474 5.95 5.16 -11.49
N VAL A 475 5.41 4.50 -10.47
CA VAL A 475 6.17 3.59 -9.63
C VAL A 475 5.49 2.23 -9.54
N CYS A 476 6.30 1.18 -9.44
CA CYS A 476 5.85 -0.14 -9.03
C CYS A 476 6.60 -0.55 -7.77
N LEU A 477 5.87 -0.70 -6.65
CA LEU A 477 6.33 -1.33 -5.41
C LEU A 477 6.16 -2.85 -5.50
N MET A 478 7.20 -3.61 -5.19
CA MET A 478 7.23 -5.06 -5.35
C MET A 478 7.88 -5.74 -4.15
N ALA A 479 7.16 -6.67 -3.53
CA ALA A 479 7.75 -7.67 -2.64
C ALA A 479 8.21 -8.93 -3.38
N GLY A 480 7.82 -9.10 -4.65
CA GLY A 480 8.09 -10.29 -5.45
C GLY A 480 9.57 -10.68 -5.57
N PRO A 481 10.45 -9.78 -6.03
CA PRO A 481 11.89 -10.02 -6.07
C PRO A 481 12.47 -10.39 -4.71
N VAL A 482 11.98 -9.75 -3.63
CA VAL A 482 12.41 -10.01 -2.26
C VAL A 482 11.94 -11.39 -1.80
N ASN A 483 10.68 -11.76 -2.03
CA ASN A 483 10.15 -13.10 -1.76
C ASN A 483 10.99 -14.19 -2.44
N GLN A 484 11.39 -13.96 -3.68
CA GLN A 484 12.20 -14.88 -4.43
C GLN A 484 13.64 -14.96 -3.88
N ASN A 485 14.26 -13.84 -3.52
CA ASN A 485 15.54 -13.83 -2.83
C ASN A 485 15.48 -14.55 -1.47
N ASP A 486 14.40 -14.34 -0.70
CA ASP A 486 14.17 -14.98 0.60
C ASP A 486 14.09 -16.50 0.51
N ILE A 487 13.42 -17.04 -0.52
CA ILE A 487 13.46 -18.48 -0.80
C ILE A 487 14.91 -18.94 -1.00
N GLY A 488 15.69 -18.17 -1.75
CA GLY A 488 17.12 -18.40 -1.95
C GLY A 488 17.91 -18.40 -0.64
N LYS A 489 17.71 -17.40 0.21
CA LYS A 489 18.36 -17.30 1.52
C LYS A 489 18.02 -18.47 2.43
N GLN A 490 16.73 -18.77 2.58
CA GLN A 490 16.25 -19.76 3.53
C GLN A 490 16.56 -21.20 3.11
N PHE A 491 16.51 -21.51 1.81
CA PHE A 491 16.60 -22.90 1.34
C PHE A 491 17.83 -23.21 0.49
N HIS A 492 18.53 -22.20 -0.02
CA HIS A 492 19.59 -22.39 -1.03
C HIS A 492 20.89 -21.63 -0.74
N GLY A 493 21.02 -21.01 0.44
CA GLY A 493 22.23 -20.29 0.86
C GLY A 493 22.56 -19.05 0.02
N ALA A 494 21.58 -18.46 -0.66
CA ALA A 494 21.79 -17.21 -1.39
C ALA A 494 22.02 -16.04 -0.41
N SER A 495 22.75 -15.02 -0.84
CA SER A 495 22.91 -13.77 -0.08
C SER A 495 21.69 -12.87 -0.20
N ASP A 496 21.46 -12.00 0.79
CA ASP A 496 20.46 -10.93 0.71
C ASP A 496 20.79 -9.97 -0.45
N LEU A 497 19.76 -9.40 -1.09
CA LEU A 497 19.96 -8.47 -2.21
C LEU A 497 20.82 -7.27 -1.79
N LEU A 498 20.70 -6.81 -0.54
CA LEU A 498 21.44 -5.67 0.00
C LEU A 498 22.82 -6.01 0.55
N ALA A 499 23.22 -7.30 0.56
CA ALA A 499 24.48 -7.72 1.18
C ALA A 499 25.71 -7.07 0.53
N GLU A 500 25.69 -6.85 -0.78
CA GLU A 500 26.80 -6.19 -1.51
C GLU A 500 26.88 -4.69 -1.17
N ALA A 501 25.74 -4.01 -1.08
CA ALA A 501 25.68 -2.58 -0.75
C ALA A 501 25.95 -2.29 0.73
N HIS A 502 25.68 -3.27 1.61
CA HIS A 502 25.78 -3.13 3.07
C HIS A 502 26.41 -4.38 3.72
N PRO A 503 27.68 -4.70 3.42
CA PRO A 503 28.32 -5.96 3.86
C PRO A 503 28.41 -6.10 5.38
N ASP A 504 28.57 -4.99 6.10
CA ASP A 504 28.83 -5.01 7.55
C ASP A 504 27.57 -4.91 8.43
N ARG A 505 26.37 -4.86 7.82
CA ARG A 505 25.14 -4.45 8.51
C ARG A 505 24.08 -5.53 8.66
N ASP A 506 24.33 -6.77 8.26
CA ASP A 506 23.34 -7.87 8.34
C ASP A 506 21.97 -7.46 7.76
N PRO A 507 21.90 -7.15 6.46
CA PRO A 507 20.72 -6.54 5.88
C PRO A 507 19.59 -7.56 5.64
N THR A 508 18.36 -7.10 5.86
CA THR A 508 17.12 -7.77 5.44
C THR A 508 16.44 -6.91 4.39
N SER A 509 16.48 -7.35 3.13
CA SER A 509 15.68 -6.76 2.06
C SER A 509 14.19 -6.91 2.33
N LEU A 510 13.40 -5.85 2.09
CA LEU A 510 11.96 -5.83 2.40
C LEU A 510 11.10 -5.52 1.16
N LEU A 511 11.46 -4.49 0.39
CA LEU A 511 10.76 -4.12 -0.84
C LEU A 511 11.74 -3.68 -1.92
N VAL A 512 11.33 -3.88 -3.17
CA VAL A 512 11.94 -3.24 -4.34
C VAL A 512 10.92 -2.28 -4.94
N TRP A 513 11.32 -1.07 -5.29
CA TRP A 513 10.50 -0.21 -6.14
C TRP A 513 11.25 0.30 -7.35
N THR A 514 10.51 0.40 -8.44
CA THR A 514 11.02 0.81 -9.75
C THR A 514 10.36 2.11 -10.15
N LEU A 515 11.16 3.13 -10.42
CA LEU A 515 10.71 4.41 -10.95
C LEU A 515 10.85 4.42 -12.46
N LYS A 516 9.78 4.84 -13.11
CA LYS A 516 9.66 4.86 -14.57
C LYS A 516 9.26 6.23 -15.04
N ALA A 517 10.11 6.90 -15.83
CA ALA A 517 9.68 8.05 -16.62
C ALA A 517 9.11 7.53 -17.94
N LYS A 518 7.83 7.80 -18.20
CA LYS A 518 7.10 7.29 -19.37
C LYS A 518 5.81 8.08 -19.56
N THR A 519 5.32 8.12 -20.79
CA THR A 519 4.05 8.79 -21.10
C THR A 519 2.84 7.87 -21.18
N VAL A 520 3.05 6.57 -21.35
CA VAL A 520 1.97 5.58 -21.47
C VAL A 520 1.80 4.81 -20.16
N ALA A 521 0.58 4.82 -19.62
CA ALA A 521 0.27 4.09 -18.40
C ALA A 521 0.23 2.58 -18.67
N ASP A 522 0.29 1.78 -17.61
CA ASP A 522 0.14 0.33 -17.73
C ASP A 522 -1.19 -0.09 -18.40
N PRO A 523 -1.21 -1.21 -19.13
CA PRO A 523 -2.42 -1.69 -19.81
C PRO A 523 -3.59 -1.96 -18.84
N ILE A 524 -4.80 -1.62 -19.26
CA ILE A 524 -6.04 -1.76 -18.48
C ILE A 524 -6.27 -3.20 -17.98
N GLY A 525 -5.88 -4.21 -18.77
CA GLY A 525 -6.00 -5.60 -18.36
C GLY A 525 -5.17 -5.99 -17.13
N ASN A 526 -4.12 -5.24 -16.79
CA ASN A 526 -3.41 -5.42 -15.52
C ASN A 526 -4.31 -5.06 -14.33
N GLU A 527 -5.15 -4.03 -14.48
CA GLU A 527 -6.16 -3.64 -13.48
C GLU A 527 -7.32 -4.63 -13.42
N GLN A 528 -7.65 -5.26 -14.55
CA GLN A 528 -8.73 -6.26 -14.58
C GLN A 528 -8.47 -7.44 -13.64
N GLN A 529 -7.21 -7.85 -13.45
CA GLN A 529 -6.87 -8.90 -12.47
C GLN A 529 -7.23 -8.54 -11.03
N LEU A 530 -7.44 -7.24 -10.75
CA LEU A 530 -7.80 -6.70 -9.44
C LEU A 530 -9.30 -6.38 -9.34
N LEU A 531 -10.05 -6.35 -10.44
CA LEU A 531 -11.43 -5.90 -10.46
C LEU A 531 -12.42 -6.97 -10.94
N ASP A 532 -11.94 -8.01 -11.61
CA ASP A 532 -12.76 -9.05 -12.23
C ASP A 532 -12.32 -10.44 -11.76
N ALA A 533 -13.23 -11.13 -11.06
CA ALA A 533 -13.00 -12.47 -10.53
C ALA A 533 -12.62 -13.48 -11.62
N SER A 534 -13.17 -13.36 -12.83
CA SER A 534 -12.90 -14.27 -13.95
C SER A 534 -11.48 -14.13 -14.52
N ARG A 535 -10.80 -13.03 -14.19
CA ARG A 535 -9.45 -12.70 -14.65
C ARG A 535 -8.44 -12.56 -13.51
N LYS A 536 -8.86 -12.86 -12.27
CA LYS A 536 -8.03 -12.77 -11.07
C LYS A 536 -6.77 -13.62 -11.21
N GLY A 537 -5.60 -13.00 -11.02
CA GLY A 537 -4.32 -13.72 -11.00
C GLY A 537 -4.11 -14.49 -9.69
N ALA A 538 -3.28 -15.54 -9.71
CA ALA A 538 -3.02 -16.39 -8.54
C ALA A 538 -2.27 -15.68 -7.38
N LEU A 539 -1.66 -14.52 -7.65
CA LEU A 539 -0.81 -13.77 -6.72
C LEU A 539 -1.43 -12.44 -6.25
N VAL A 540 -2.67 -12.14 -6.66
CA VAL A 540 -3.34 -10.87 -6.36
C VAL A 540 -4.74 -11.12 -5.84
N ASP A 541 -5.23 -10.28 -4.92
CA ASP A 541 -6.65 -10.26 -4.58
C ASP A 541 -7.45 -9.25 -5.42
N LEU A 542 -8.77 -9.42 -5.40
CA LEU A 542 -9.68 -8.41 -5.93
C LEU A 542 -9.71 -7.20 -4.98
N ARG A 543 -9.91 -6.01 -5.52
CA ARG A 543 -10.16 -4.81 -4.71
C ARG A 543 -11.46 -5.03 -3.94
N PRO A 544 -11.47 -4.74 -2.63
CA PRO A 544 -12.67 -4.98 -1.85
C PRO A 544 -13.75 -3.94 -2.13
N GLY A 545 -15.00 -4.35 -1.93
CA GLY A 545 -16.09 -3.40 -1.66
C GLY A 545 -16.06 -2.94 -0.20
N PRO A 546 -16.66 -1.78 0.15
CA PRO A 546 -16.68 -1.27 1.52
C PRO A 546 -17.28 -2.29 2.50
N HIS A 547 -18.39 -2.94 2.15
CA HIS A 547 -19.07 -3.93 2.98
C HIS A 547 -18.23 -5.19 3.27
N GLU A 548 -17.18 -5.47 2.50
CA GLU A 548 -16.34 -6.65 2.68
C GLU A 548 -15.26 -6.43 3.75
N VAL A 549 -14.85 -5.18 3.98
CA VAL A 549 -13.68 -4.85 4.79
C VAL A 549 -13.91 -3.74 5.81
N VAL A 550 -14.97 -2.94 5.71
CA VAL A 550 -15.31 -1.87 6.65
C VAL A 550 -16.65 -2.17 7.32
N SER A 551 -16.66 -2.14 8.65
CA SER A 551 -17.86 -2.25 9.47
C SER A 551 -18.01 -1.01 10.35
N LEU A 552 -19.25 -0.56 10.53
CA LEU A 552 -19.60 0.48 11.49
C LEU A 552 -20.12 -0.16 12.77
N ARG A 553 -19.65 0.32 13.90
CA ARG A 553 -20.17 -0.03 15.22
C ARG A 553 -21.44 0.77 15.49
N ARG A 554 -22.57 0.08 15.63
CA ARG A 554 -23.88 0.66 15.96
C ARG A 554 -24.45 -0.04 17.18
N GLY A 555 -24.34 0.60 18.34
CA GLY A 555 -24.68 -0.01 19.63
C GLY A 555 -23.91 -1.31 19.85
N ALA A 556 -24.62 -2.43 20.03
CA ALA A 556 -24.01 -3.74 20.23
C ALA A 556 -23.63 -4.49 18.94
N GLN A 557 -23.93 -3.94 17.76
CA GLN A 557 -23.75 -4.64 16.48
C GLN A 557 -22.66 -4.02 15.62
N LEU A 558 -22.10 -4.84 14.73
CA LEU A 558 -21.23 -4.40 13.63
C LEU A 558 -22.02 -4.51 12.33
N THR A 559 -22.26 -3.39 11.67
CA THR A 559 -22.99 -3.34 10.40
C THR A 559 -22.02 -3.06 9.25
N PRO A 560 -22.02 -3.86 8.17
CA PRO A 560 -21.14 -3.63 7.03
C PRO A 560 -21.44 -2.29 6.34
N MET A 561 -20.40 -1.54 5.99
CA MET A 561 -20.53 -0.26 5.30
C MET A 561 -21.12 -0.42 3.90
N ARG A 562 -22.14 0.39 3.55
CA ARG A 562 -22.81 0.36 2.23
C ARG A 562 -23.30 -1.02 1.80
N SER A 563 -24.00 -1.67 2.72
CA SER A 563 -24.84 -2.84 2.48
C SER A 563 -26.17 -2.62 3.20
N ARG A 564 -27.26 -2.46 2.46
CA ARG A 564 -28.59 -2.15 3.01
C ARG A 564 -29.67 -2.65 2.08
N ASP A 565 -30.69 -3.31 2.62
CA ASP A 565 -31.89 -3.77 1.89
C ASP A 565 -31.56 -4.56 0.61
N GLY A 566 -30.55 -5.44 0.67
CA GLY A 566 -30.07 -6.23 -0.47
C GLY A 566 -29.22 -5.46 -1.48
N ARG A 567 -29.08 -4.14 -1.36
CA ARG A 567 -28.20 -3.30 -2.17
C ARG A 567 -26.78 -3.29 -1.59
N LEU A 568 -25.81 -3.55 -2.45
CA LEU A 568 -24.38 -3.36 -2.16
C LEU A 568 -23.85 -2.10 -2.86
N ASN A 569 -22.75 -1.55 -2.35
CA ASN A 569 -22.10 -0.41 -3.00
C ASN A 569 -21.87 -0.68 -4.49
N ALA A 570 -22.22 0.30 -5.32
CA ALA A 570 -21.80 0.40 -6.71
C ALA A 570 -21.25 1.80 -7.03
N GLU A 571 -21.14 2.68 -6.03
CA GLU A 571 -20.64 4.04 -6.22
C GLU A 571 -19.11 4.05 -6.31
N ARG A 572 -18.58 5.00 -7.08
CA ARG A 572 -17.13 5.25 -7.20
C ARG A 572 -16.79 6.48 -6.37
N ALA A 573 -15.90 6.33 -5.38
CA ALA A 573 -15.45 7.45 -4.56
C ALA A 573 -14.82 8.55 -5.42
N PHE A 574 -15.13 9.82 -5.19
CA PHE A 574 -14.69 10.92 -6.08
C PHE A 574 -15.07 10.68 -7.56
N GLY A 575 -16.23 10.07 -7.81
CA GLY A 575 -16.72 9.75 -9.15
C GLY A 575 -17.20 10.97 -9.93
N ASP A 576 -17.57 12.04 -9.22
CA ASP A 576 -17.96 13.36 -9.75
C ASP A 576 -16.86 14.02 -10.59
N VAL A 577 -15.58 13.71 -10.35
CA VAL A 577 -14.46 14.18 -11.19
C VAL A 577 -14.52 13.60 -12.61
N GLY A 578 -15.21 12.47 -12.81
CA GLY A 578 -15.49 11.93 -14.14
C GLY A 578 -14.29 11.31 -14.87
N ASN A 579 -13.18 11.03 -14.19
CA ASN A 579 -11.94 10.49 -14.77
C ASN A 579 -12.00 8.98 -15.08
N PHE A 580 -13.00 8.54 -15.83
CA PHE A 580 -13.19 7.14 -16.23
C PHE A 580 -12.66 6.87 -17.64
N VAL A 581 -12.19 5.64 -17.88
CA VAL A 581 -11.71 5.24 -19.20
C VAL A 581 -12.89 5.03 -20.15
N SER A 582 -12.79 5.64 -21.33
CA SER A 582 -13.66 5.43 -22.48
C SER A 582 -12.82 5.11 -23.71
N ALA A 583 -13.46 4.52 -24.71
CA ALA A 583 -12.86 4.35 -26.02
C ALA A 583 -12.75 5.68 -26.78
N PRO A 584 -11.90 5.77 -27.83
CA PRO A 584 -11.75 6.99 -28.63
C PRO A 584 -13.05 7.47 -29.28
N ASP A 585 -13.98 6.55 -29.55
CA ASP A 585 -15.33 6.82 -30.08
C ASP A 585 -16.34 7.25 -28.99
N GLY A 586 -15.88 7.43 -27.74
CA GLY A 586 -16.71 7.81 -26.60
C GLY A 586 -17.42 6.64 -25.92
N ARG A 587 -17.35 5.41 -26.45
CA ARG A 587 -18.00 4.26 -25.79
C ARG A 587 -17.39 3.99 -24.42
N GLU A 588 -18.26 3.81 -23.44
CA GLU A 588 -17.86 3.52 -22.07
C GLU A 588 -17.83 2.01 -21.78
N ILE A 589 -17.03 1.64 -20.79
CA ILE A 589 -17.10 0.32 -20.17
C ILE A 589 -18.40 0.27 -19.36
N ALA A 590 -19.30 -0.68 -19.65
CA ALA A 590 -20.58 -0.78 -18.97
C ALA A 590 -20.38 -0.96 -17.44
N GLY A 591 -21.07 -0.16 -16.62
CA GLY A 591 -20.95 -0.19 -15.15
C GLY A 591 -19.68 0.43 -14.57
N ASN A 592 -18.76 0.97 -15.37
CA ASN A 592 -17.49 1.52 -14.87
C ASN A 592 -17.68 2.75 -13.97
N ARG A 593 -18.58 3.67 -14.36
CA ARG A 593 -18.99 4.82 -13.54
C ARG A 593 -19.71 4.42 -12.25
N GLY A 594 -20.23 3.19 -12.20
CA GLY A 594 -21.02 2.73 -11.08
C GLY A 594 -22.41 3.36 -11.03
N SER A 595 -23.05 3.28 -9.87
CA SER A 595 -24.30 4.00 -9.59
C SER A 595 -24.23 4.64 -8.22
N ALA A 596 -24.81 5.84 -8.08
CA ALA A 596 -24.78 6.58 -6.83
C ALA A 596 -25.40 5.76 -5.68
N TRP A 597 -24.83 5.88 -4.49
CA TRP A 597 -25.54 5.50 -3.28
C TRP A 597 -26.69 6.49 -3.04
N PRO A 598 -27.89 6.04 -2.64
CA PRO A 598 -29.02 6.94 -2.44
C PRO A 598 -28.64 8.11 -1.51
N SER A 599 -28.95 9.34 -1.93
CA SER A 599 -28.56 10.55 -1.20
C SER A 599 -29.08 10.52 0.23
N SER A 600 -30.33 10.08 0.40
CA SER A 600 -31.00 9.88 1.69
C SER A 600 -30.26 8.93 2.63
N TRP A 601 -29.43 8.01 2.12
CA TRP A 601 -28.60 7.10 2.93
C TRP A 601 -27.18 7.63 3.10
N SER A 602 -26.60 8.23 2.06
CA SER A 602 -25.23 8.75 2.09
C SER A 602 -25.05 9.95 3.02
N GLN A 603 -26.13 10.69 3.28
CA GLN A 603 -26.14 11.85 4.17
C GLN A 603 -26.59 11.50 5.60
N GLU A 604 -26.90 10.23 5.89
CA GLU A 604 -27.23 9.80 7.24
C GLU A 604 -26.02 9.93 8.16
N VAL A 605 -26.29 10.29 9.41
CA VAL A 605 -25.32 10.13 10.49
C VAL A 605 -25.13 8.63 10.73
N SER A 606 -23.88 8.20 10.76
CA SER A 606 -23.53 6.78 10.78
C SER A 606 -23.73 6.08 12.13
N TRP A 607 -24.00 6.84 13.19
CA TRP A 607 -23.94 6.43 14.60
C TRP A 607 -25.27 6.63 15.32
#